data_AF-A0A961BNT9-F1
#
_entry.id   AF-A0A961BNT9-F1
#
_cell.length_a   1.000
_cell.length_b   1.000
_cell.length_c   1.000
_cell.angle_alpha   90.00
_cell.angle_beta   90.00
_cell.angle_gamma   90.00
#
_symmetry.space_group_name_H-M   'P 1'
#
loop_
_entity.id
_entity.type
_entity.pdbx_description
1 polymer ?
#
loop_
_entity_poly.entity_id
_entity_poly.type
_entity_poly.pdbx_seq_one_letter_code
_entity_poly.pdbx_strand_id
1 'polypeptide(L)'
;MGRRPDPLADRRVTPLWLSHHWPEDYDRCVLIGRRHVCRRCLVLYPLAFGVALVVAAIVPDVATAPWTAWVTVLAPLPAVVEFVAEHLGAARHSPARQVAVTVPLGVGLGVGFARYLSDLTDPVFWGTVVVYGGVCGLAAIARVRRMPDADAVLYFNPNCSKARGARDLLADAGAAVSVVDYRKHPLDRDELVVLLGELDDDPAALVRKDARFRDLGLDAADYTTPDAVATLLAEHPELMERPVFRTGGRAVIGRPPERVLDLL
;
A
#
# COMPACT_ATOMS: atom_id res chain seq x y z
N MET A 1 0.98 11.85 25.35
CA MET A 1 1.40 11.14 24.12
C MET A 1 0.73 11.86 22.96
N GLY A 2 1.45 12.71 22.23
CA GLY A 2 0.87 13.53 21.15
C GLY A 2 0.35 12.64 20.02
N ARG A 3 -0.91 12.83 19.63
CA ARG A 3 -1.54 12.18 18.47
C ARG A 3 -0.70 12.56 17.25
N ARG A 4 -0.11 11.58 16.55
CA ARG A 4 0.54 11.85 15.25
C ARG A 4 -0.50 12.52 14.35
N PRO A 5 -0.17 13.64 13.67
CA PRO A 5 -1.08 14.26 12.72
C PRO A 5 -1.49 13.24 11.67
N ASP A 6 -2.77 13.27 11.29
CA ASP A 6 -3.32 12.42 10.24
C ASP A 6 -2.59 12.73 8.91
N PRO A 7 -1.81 11.79 8.35
CA PRO A 7 -1.07 12.02 7.12
C PRO A 7 -1.99 12.24 5.90
N LEU A 8 -3.30 11.99 6.03
CA LEU A 8 -4.29 12.24 5.00
C LEU A 8 -4.93 13.64 5.06
N ALA A 9 -4.55 14.49 6.02
CA ALA A 9 -5.14 15.82 6.18
C ALA A 9 -4.64 16.88 5.17
N ASP A 10 -3.53 16.63 4.45
CA ASP A 10 -2.96 17.54 3.43
C ASP A 10 -2.87 16.87 2.05
N ARG A 11 -4.01 16.41 1.53
CA ARG A 11 -4.11 15.78 0.20
C ARG A 11 -3.99 16.79 -0.94
N ARG A 12 -2.78 17.27 -1.22
CA ARG A 12 -2.39 17.52 -2.63
C ARG A 12 -1.56 16.34 -3.11
N VAL A 13 -2.16 15.53 -3.98
CA VAL A 13 -1.48 14.41 -4.62
C VAL A 13 -0.30 14.97 -5.41
N THR A 14 0.92 14.60 -4.98
CA THR A 14 2.11 14.93 -5.75
C THR A 14 2.13 14.00 -6.96
N PRO A 15 2.37 14.51 -8.19
CA PRO A 15 2.42 13.66 -9.37
C PRO A 15 3.39 12.48 -9.14
N LEU A 16 3.02 11.30 -9.62
CA LEU A 16 3.77 10.06 -9.36
C LEU A 16 5.23 10.15 -9.80
N TRP A 17 5.54 10.91 -10.87
CA TRP A 17 6.90 11.13 -11.34
C TRP A 17 7.77 11.96 -10.37
N LEU A 18 7.17 12.70 -9.43
CA LEU A 18 7.85 13.44 -8.37
C LEU A 18 7.95 12.63 -7.07
N SER A 19 6.86 11.97 -6.66
CA SER A 19 6.83 11.22 -5.39
C SER A 19 7.43 9.83 -5.49
N HIS A 20 7.28 9.15 -6.64
CA HIS A 20 7.51 7.71 -6.81
C HIS A 20 6.81 6.83 -5.75
N HIS A 21 5.80 7.39 -5.10
CA HIS A 21 5.04 6.77 -4.02
C HIS A 21 3.57 7.18 -4.16
N TRP A 22 2.68 6.23 -3.91
CA TRP A 22 1.26 6.50 -3.77
C TRP A 22 1.00 7.28 -2.48
N PRO A 23 -0.14 8.01 -2.36
CA PRO A 23 -0.46 8.80 -1.18
C PRO A 23 -0.37 8.06 0.16
N GLU A 24 -0.72 6.78 0.16
CA GLU A 24 -0.65 5.86 1.30
C GLU A 24 0.78 5.53 1.76
N ASP A 25 1.78 5.71 0.90
CA ASP A 25 3.21 5.47 1.16
C ASP A 25 3.99 6.79 1.44
N TYR A 26 3.30 7.90 1.70
CA TYR A 26 3.96 9.20 1.94
C TYR A 26 4.77 9.27 3.24
N ASP A 27 4.68 8.31 4.15
CA ASP A 27 5.59 8.16 5.29
C ASP A 27 7.06 7.90 4.86
N ARG A 28 7.24 7.40 3.62
CA ARG A 28 8.52 7.24 2.93
C ARG A 28 9.04 8.53 2.29
N CYS A 29 8.24 9.59 2.29
CA CYS A 29 8.57 10.87 1.68
C CYS A 29 9.00 11.93 2.71
N VAL A 30 9.60 13.01 2.20
CA VAL A 30 9.79 14.27 2.91
C VAL A 30 8.98 15.34 2.18
N LEU A 31 8.33 16.22 2.94
CA LEU A 31 7.60 17.35 2.37
C LEU A 31 8.59 18.49 2.08
N ILE A 32 8.80 18.80 0.80
CA ILE A 32 9.64 19.92 0.36
C ILE A 32 8.74 20.95 -0.31
N GLY A 33 8.55 22.09 0.37
CA GLY A 33 7.54 23.06 -0.02
C GLY A 33 6.13 22.45 0.05
N ARG A 34 5.52 22.22 -1.11
CA ARG A 34 4.17 21.62 -1.24
C ARG A 34 4.17 20.28 -1.99
N ARG A 35 5.31 19.60 -2.04
CA ARG A 35 5.48 18.34 -2.78
C ARG A 35 6.09 17.26 -1.90
N HIS A 36 5.57 16.05 -2.02
CA HIS A 36 6.13 14.85 -1.42
C HIS A 36 7.27 14.35 -2.30
N VAL A 37 8.48 14.27 -1.74
CA VAL A 37 9.67 13.78 -2.43
C VAL A 37 10.19 12.55 -1.71
N CYS A 38 10.49 11.48 -2.45
CA CYS A 38 11.03 10.24 -1.86
C CYS A 38 12.30 10.52 -1.06
N ARG A 39 12.31 10.13 0.23
CA ARG A 39 13.46 10.33 1.13
C ARG A 39 14.72 9.62 0.64
N ARG A 40 14.55 8.41 0.09
CA ARG A 40 15.64 7.63 -0.50
C ARG A 40 16.21 8.34 -1.72
N CYS A 41 15.38 8.77 -2.67
CA CYS A 41 15.85 9.44 -3.89
C CYS A 41 16.59 10.75 -3.60
N LEU A 42 16.15 11.49 -2.58
CA LEU A 42 16.79 12.75 -2.17
C LEU A 42 18.25 12.57 -1.75
N VAL A 43 18.60 11.42 -1.17
CA VAL A 43 19.98 11.09 -0.78
C VAL A 43 20.69 10.30 -1.88
N LEU A 44 20.01 9.33 -2.47
CA LEU A 44 20.57 8.37 -3.42
C LEU A 44 21.15 9.05 -4.66
N TYR A 45 20.36 9.87 -5.35
CA TYR A 45 20.79 10.42 -6.65
C TYR A 45 21.94 11.42 -6.52
N PRO A 46 21.91 12.42 -5.60
CA PRO A 46 23.03 13.33 -5.45
C PRO A 46 24.31 12.60 -5.03
N LEU A 47 24.20 11.60 -4.14
CA LEU A 47 25.34 10.80 -3.70
C LEU A 47 25.92 9.97 -4.84
N ALA A 48 25.08 9.21 -5.55
CA ALA A 48 25.52 8.38 -6.68
C ALA A 48 26.16 9.22 -7.78
N PHE A 49 25.57 10.37 -8.13
CA PHE A 49 26.11 11.28 -9.12
C PHE A 49 27.46 11.87 -8.67
N GLY A 50 27.55 12.36 -7.44
CA GLY A 50 28.80 12.89 -6.89
C GLY A 50 29.92 11.85 -6.84
N VAL A 51 29.61 10.63 -6.39
CA VAL A 51 30.57 9.51 -6.37
C VAL A 51 31.00 9.15 -7.79
N ALA A 52 30.07 9.08 -8.75
CA ALA A 52 30.41 8.78 -10.15
C ALA A 52 31.39 9.81 -10.73
N LEU A 53 31.15 11.10 -10.52
CA LEU A 53 32.05 12.17 -10.98
C LEU A 53 33.43 12.08 -10.34
N VAL A 54 33.49 11.90 -9.02
CA VAL A 54 34.76 11.83 -8.29
C VAL A 54 35.57 10.61 -8.75
N VAL A 55 34.94 9.45 -8.81
CA VAL A 55 35.59 8.19 -9.22
C VAL A 55 36.08 8.29 -10.65
N ALA A 56 35.25 8.79 -11.58
CA ALA A 56 35.65 8.98 -12.98
C ALA A 56 36.82 9.96 -13.14
N ALA A 57 36.95 10.94 -12.25
CA ALA A 57 38.02 11.93 -12.29
C ALA A 57 39.36 11.44 -11.72
N ILE A 58 39.34 10.57 -10.71
CA ILE A 58 40.56 10.22 -9.94
C ILE A 58 41.03 8.77 -10.10
N VAL A 59 40.22 7.91 -10.72
CA VAL A 59 40.51 6.49 -10.87
C VAL A 59 40.78 6.19 -12.35
N PRO A 60 42.06 6.10 -12.76
CA PRO A 60 42.41 5.61 -14.10
C PRO A 60 41.84 4.20 -14.30
N ASP A 61 41.35 3.93 -15.50
CA ASP A 61 40.87 2.60 -15.92
C ASP A 61 39.87 1.97 -14.94
N VAL A 62 38.90 2.77 -14.47
CA VAL A 62 37.89 2.41 -13.47
C VAL A 62 37.19 1.06 -13.73
N ALA A 63 36.96 0.67 -14.98
CA ALA A 63 36.37 -0.62 -15.36
C ALA A 63 37.27 -1.83 -15.01
N THR A 64 38.59 -1.66 -15.02
CA THR A 64 39.54 -2.76 -14.75
C THR A 64 40.01 -2.81 -13.30
N ALA A 65 39.83 -1.73 -12.55
CA ALA A 65 40.19 -1.67 -11.13
C ALA A 65 39.37 -2.70 -10.30
N PRO A 66 40.00 -3.72 -9.66
CA PRO A 66 39.24 -4.81 -9.02
C PRO A 66 38.32 -4.35 -7.88
N TRP A 67 38.71 -3.32 -7.13
CA TRP A 67 37.91 -2.82 -6.02
C TRP A 67 36.60 -2.16 -6.48
N THR A 68 36.56 -1.57 -7.68
CA THR A 68 35.35 -0.91 -8.18
C THR A 68 34.28 -1.96 -8.46
N ALA A 69 34.67 -3.14 -8.96
CA ALA A 69 33.77 -4.27 -9.15
C ALA A 69 33.14 -4.73 -7.81
N TRP A 70 33.96 -4.89 -6.77
CA TRP A 70 33.47 -5.26 -5.44
C TRP A 70 32.53 -4.22 -4.84
N VAL A 71 32.85 -2.93 -4.98
CA VAL A 71 32.00 -1.85 -4.47
C VAL A 71 30.67 -1.80 -5.24
N THR A 72 30.69 -1.93 -6.57
CA THR A 72 29.48 -1.97 -7.40
C THR A 72 28.54 -3.11 -6.98
N VAL A 73 29.07 -4.29 -6.67
CA VAL A 73 28.26 -5.45 -6.29
C VAL A 73 27.84 -5.40 -4.82
N LEU A 74 28.78 -5.20 -3.88
CA LEU A 74 28.53 -5.43 -2.46
C LEU A 74 27.86 -4.25 -1.76
N ALA A 75 28.17 -3.01 -2.16
CA ALA A 75 27.64 -1.84 -1.48
C ALA A 75 26.11 -1.67 -1.61
N PRO A 76 25.46 -2.02 -2.72
CA PRO A 76 23.99 -2.01 -2.82
C PRO A 76 23.29 -3.12 -2.02
N LEU A 77 23.99 -4.20 -1.66
CA LEU A 77 23.39 -5.42 -1.10
C LEU A 77 22.52 -5.15 0.15
N PRO A 78 22.93 -4.34 1.14
CA PRO A 78 22.09 -4.07 2.31
C PRO A 78 20.75 -3.42 1.96
N ALA A 79 20.72 -2.56 0.93
CA ALA A 79 19.49 -1.93 0.47
C ALA A 79 18.59 -2.89 -0.30
N VAL A 80 19.17 -3.82 -1.07
CA VAL A 80 18.43 -4.89 -1.74
C VAL A 80 17.79 -5.83 -0.71
N VAL A 81 18.56 -6.27 0.28
CA VAL A 81 18.05 -7.12 1.37
C VAL A 81 16.94 -6.43 2.15
N GLU A 82 17.12 -5.15 2.48
CA GLU A 82 16.09 -4.36 3.15
C GLU A 82 14.82 -4.22 2.32
N PHE A 83 14.95 -3.92 1.02
CA PHE A 83 13.83 -3.80 0.11
C PHE A 83 13.05 -5.11 0.01
N VAL A 84 13.74 -6.23 -0.20
CA VAL A 84 13.14 -7.56 -0.28
C VAL A 84 12.43 -7.93 1.03
N ALA A 85 13.09 -7.71 2.17
CA ALA A 85 12.50 -8.00 3.47
C ALA A 85 11.22 -7.20 3.72
N GLU A 86 11.18 -5.91 3.34
CA GLU A 86 9.95 -5.11 3.43
C GLU A 86 8.85 -5.63 2.50
N HIS A 87 9.19 -5.96 1.24
CA HIS A 87 8.19 -6.38 0.24
C HIS A 87 7.62 -7.76 0.49
N LEU A 88 8.38 -8.65 1.13
CA LEU A 88 7.91 -9.98 1.53
C LEU A 88 7.22 -9.98 2.90
N GLY A 89 7.14 -8.82 3.58
CA GLY A 89 6.52 -8.69 4.90
C GLY A 89 7.38 -9.17 6.07
N ALA A 90 8.65 -9.53 5.81
CA ALA A 90 9.60 -9.98 6.83
C ALA A 90 10.14 -8.84 7.72
N ALA A 91 10.02 -7.58 7.27
CA ALA A 91 10.39 -6.40 8.04
C ALA A 91 9.38 -5.26 7.84
N ARG A 92 9.09 -4.50 8.90
CA ARG A 92 8.29 -3.26 8.83
C ARG A 92 9.13 -2.08 8.40
N HIS A 93 8.53 -1.13 7.68
CA HIS A 93 9.22 0.09 7.26
C HIS A 93 9.87 0.85 8.43
N SER A 94 11.11 1.30 8.23
CA SER A 94 11.84 2.13 9.18
C SER A 94 12.62 3.23 8.45
N PRO A 95 12.28 4.51 8.67
CA PRO A 95 13.02 5.63 8.07
C PRO A 95 14.51 5.62 8.39
N ALA A 96 14.88 5.29 9.63
CA ALA A 96 16.28 5.24 10.05
C ALA A 96 17.06 4.14 9.31
N ARG A 97 16.46 2.95 9.18
CA ARG A 97 17.07 1.84 8.42
C ARG A 97 17.15 2.18 6.94
N GLN A 98 16.10 2.75 6.37
CA GLN A 98 16.06 3.17 4.98
C GLN A 98 17.21 4.13 4.66
N VAL A 99 17.43 5.15 5.51
CA VAL A 99 18.54 6.10 5.35
C VAL A 99 19.90 5.40 5.48
N ALA A 100 20.07 4.56 6.50
CA ALA A 100 21.32 3.85 6.75
C ALA A 100 21.76 2.98 5.56
N VAL A 101 20.83 2.28 4.90
CA VAL A 101 21.15 1.44 3.73
C VAL A 101 21.23 2.24 2.42
N THR A 102 20.73 3.48 2.37
CA THR A 102 20.75 4.31 1.16
C THR A 102 22.14 4.85 0.84
N VAL A 103 22.96 5.13 1.86
CA VAL A 103 24.34 5.63 1.66
C VAL A 103 25.22 4.60 0.91
N PRO A 104 25.36 3.34 1.37
CA PRO A 104 26.17 2.37 0.64
C PRO A 104 25.58 2.02 -0.73
N LEU A 105 24.24 2.05 -0.89
CA LEU A 105 23.59 1.96 -2.20
C LEU A 105 24.04 3.08 -3.15
N GLY A 106 24.06 4.33 -2.68
CA GLY A 106 24.51 5.46 -3.50
C GLY A 106 25.99 5.37 -3.88
N VAL A 107 26.86 4.91 -2.98
CA VAL A 107 28.27 4.65 -3.29
C VAL A 107 28.42 3.56 -4.35
N GLY A 108 27.76 2.41 -4.17
CA GLY A 108 27.82 1.30 -5.12
C GLY A 108 27.29 1.68 -6.50
N LEU A 109 26.16 2.40 -6.54
CA LEU A 109 25.56 2.90 -7.78
C LEU A 109 26.46 3.94 -8.46
N GLY A 110 27.07 4.85 -7.70
CA GLY A 110 27.98 5.86 -8.25
C GLY A 110 29.25 5.25 -8.85
N VAL A 111 29.89 4.30 -8.15
CA VAL A 111 31.03 3.56 -8.69
C VAL A 111 30.61 2.75 -9.92
N GLY A 112 29.44 2.10 -9.88
CA GLY A 112 28.87 1.40 -11.03
C GLY A 112 28.65 2.32 -12.24
N PHE A 113 28.12 3.52 -12.04
CA PHE A 113 27.96 4.49 -13.12
C PHE A 113 29.30 4.96 -13.69
N ALA A 114 30.33 5.16 -12.85
CA ALA A 114 31.67 5.48 -13.36
C ALA A 114 32.22 4.35 -14.24
N ARG A 115 32.03 3.08 -13.86
CA ARG A 115 32.36 1.91 -14.71
C ARG A 115 31.59 1.95 -16.03
N TYR A 116 30.28 2.11 -15.97
CA TYR A 116 29.41 2.20 -17.15
C TYR A 116 29.80 3.34 -18.11
N LEU A 117 30.15 4.51 -17.58
CA LEU A 117 30.57 5.65 -18.41
C LEU A 117 31.94 5.42 -19.06
N SER A 118 32.80 4.60 -18.46
CA SER A 118 34.08 4.21 -19.06
C SER A 118 33.96 3.09 -20.08
N ASP A 119 33.02 2.16 -19.88
CA ASP A 119 32.67 1.08 -20.79
C ASP A 119 31.17 0.82 -20.69
N LEU A 120 30.42 1.21 -21.74
CA LEU A 120 28.97 1.07 -21.78
C LEU A 120 28.51 -0.41 -21.73
N THR A 121 29.41 -1.34 -22.00
CA THR A 121 29.18 -2.78 -21.97
C THR A 121 29.70 -3.47 -20.71
N ASP A 122 30.13 -2.69 -19.70
CA ASP A 122 30.74 -3.22 -18.48
C ASP A 122 29.89 -4.35 -17.84
N PRO A 123 30.40 -5.60 -17.81
CA PRO A 123 29.61 -6.75 -17.40
C PRO A 123 29.31 -6.75 -15.90
N VAL A 124 30.13 -6.09 -15.08
CA VAL A 124 29.90 -5.98 -13.64
C VAL A 124 28.72 -5.06 -13.37
N PHE A 125 28.67 -3.91 -14.04
CA PHE A 125 27.55 -2.99 -13.97
C PHE A 125 26.25 -3.66 -14.40
N TRP A 126 26.20 -4.19 -15.63
CA TRP A 126 24.98 -4.80 -16.16
C TRP A 126 24.58 -6.08 -15.42
N GLY A 127 25.54 -6.90 -15.01
CA GLY A 127 25.28 -8.08 -14.17
C GLY A 127 24.64 -7.70 -12.83
N THR A 128 25.14 -6.63 -12.19
CA THR A 128 24.56 -6.11 -10.95
C THR A 128 23.14 -5.60 -11.16
N VAL A 129 22.91 -4.82 -12.24
CA VAL A 129 21.58 -4.30 -12.60
C VAL A 129 20.58 -5.44 -12.84
N VAL A 130 20.96 -6.46 -13.60
CA VAL A 130 20.08 -7.60 -13.91
C VAL A 130 19.77 -8.42 -12.67
N VAL A 131 20.78 -8.75 -11.86
CA VAL A 131 20.59 -9.59 -10.66
C VAL A 131 19.75 -8.86 -9.62
N TYR A 132 20.12 -7.62 -9.25
CA TYR A 132 19.39 -6.87 -8.23
C TYR A 132 18.03 -6.37 -8.74
N GLY A 133 17.95 -5.96 -10.01
CA GLY A 133 16.68 -5.63 -10.65
C GLY A 133 15.72 -6.82 -10.68
N GLY A 134 16.21 -8.02 -11.00
CA GLY A 134 15.43 -9.26 -10.97
C GLY A 134 14.96 -9.62 -9.56
N VAL A 135 15.85 -9.59 -8.57
CA VAL A 135 15.50 -9.89 -7.16
C VAL A 135 14.46 -8.90 -6.62
N CYS A 136 14.67 -7.60 -6.80
CA CYS A 136 13.72 -6.57 -6.37
C CYS A 136 12.40 -6.67 -7.15
N GLY A 137 12.45 -6.94 -8.45
CA GLY A 137 11.27 -7.12 -9.30
C GLY A 137 10.41 -8.30 -8.84
N LEU A 138 11.03 -9.46 -8.55
CA LEU A 138 10.33 -10.62 -8.01
C LEU A 138 9.70 -10.35 -6.65
N ALA A 139 10.40 -9.64 -5.76
CA ALA A 139 9.85 -9.25 -4.46
C ALA A 139 8.67 -8.28 -4.62
N ALA A 140 8.76 -7.32 -5.54
CA ALA A 140 7.66 -6.41 -5.85
C ALA A 140 6.44 -7.13 -6.43
N ILE A 141 6.64 -8.07 -7.37
CA ILE A 141 5.56 -8.90 -7.92
C ILE A 141 4.93 -9.76 -6.84
N ALA A 142 5.73 -10.37 -5.96
CA ALA A 142 5.23 -11.14 -4.83
C ALA A 142 4.40 -10.29 -3.87
N ARG A 143 4.80 -9.03 -3.63
CA ARG A 143 4.00 -8.06 -2.86
C ARG A 143 2.69 -7.75 -3.55
N VAL A 144 2.70 -7.45 -4.85
CA VAL A 144 1.46 -7.15 -5.61
C VAL A 144 0.50 -8.34 -5.60
N ARG A 145 1.00 -9.57 -5.72
CA ARG A 145 0.16 -10.78 -5.61
C ARG A 145 -0.41 -11.03 -4.21
N ARG A 146 0.17 -10.42 -3.17
CA ARG A 146 -0.30 -10.47 -1.78
C ARG A 146 -1.03 -9.20 -1.35
N MET A 147 -0.99 -8.14 -2.17
CA MET A 147 -1.84 -6.99 -1.94
C MET A 147 -3.28 -7.47 -2.07
N PRO A 148 -4.21 -6.83 -1.34
CA PRO A 148 -5.62 -7.10 -1.54
C PRO A 148 -5.90 -7.08 -3.05
N ASP A 149 -6.81 -7.94 -3.54
CA ASP A 149 -7.56 -7.53 -4.73
C ASP A 149 -8.00 -6.09 -4.47
N ALA A 150 -7.86 -5.20 -5.45
CA ALA A 150 -8.15 -3.77 -5.26
C ALA A 150 -9.55 -3.53 -4.65
N ASP A 151 -10.42 -4.55 -4.73
CA ASP A 151 -11.80 -4.58 -4.27
C ASP A 151 -12.03 -5.31 -2.93
N ALA A 152 -11.01 -5.88 -2.26
CA ALA A 152 -11.15 -6.57 -0.99
C ALA A 152 -11.28 -5.58 0.20
N VAL A 153 -12.51 -5.25 0.56
CA VAL A 153 -12.89 -4.23 1.55
C VAL A 153 -13.78 -4.81 2.65
N LEU A 154 -13.41 -4.58 3.90
CA LEU A 154 -14.25 -4.87 5.07
C LEU A 154 -14.84 -3.56 5.61
N TYR A 155 -16.13 -3.35 5.38
CA TYR A 155 -16.90 -2.28 6.00
C TYR A 155 -17.31 -2.70 7.40
N PHE A 156 -16.86 -1.97 8.41
CA PHE A 156 -17.00 -2.39 9.81
C PHE A 156 -17.23 -1.20 10.76
N ASN A 157 -17.67 -1.48 11.98
CA ASN A 157 -17.70 -0.50 13.08
C ASN A 157 -16.81 -1.01 14.20
N PRO A 158 -15.79 -0.24 14.64
CA PRO A 158 -14.83 -0.69 15.65
C PRO A 158 -15.47 -1.04 17.01
N ASN A 159 -16.64 -0.46 17.31
CA ASN A 159 -17.36 -0.73 18.56
C ASN A 159 -18.17 -2.04 18.53
N CYS A 160 -18.27 -2.73 17.39
CA CYS A 160 -19.04 -3.96 17.25
C CYS A 160 -18.14 -5.22 17.42
N SER A 161 -18.50 -6.09 18.37
CA SER A 161 -17.75 -7.33 18.64
C SER A 161 -17.68 -8.27 17.43
N LYS A 162 -18.81 -8.48 16.75
CA LYS A 162 -18.88 -9.30 15.52
C LYS A 162 -17.99 -8.76 14.40
N ALA A 163 -17.92 -7.44 14.27
CA ALA A 163 -17.09 -6.78 13.28
C ALA A 163 -15.59 -6.95 13.56
N ARG A 164 -15.18 -6.91 14.85
CA ARG A 164 -13.81 -7.25 15.24
C ARG A 164 -13.48 -8.72 14.98
N GLY A 165 -14.42 -9.62 15.30
CA GLY A 165 -14.28 -11.05 15.01
C GLY A 165 -14.05 -11.33 13.52
N ALA A 166 -14.84 -10.73 12.62
CA ALA A 166 -14.65 -10.91 11.18
C ALA A 166 -13.28 -10.40 10.69
N ARG A 167 -12.84 -9.23 11.19
CA ARG A 167 -11.51 -8.69 10.87
C ARG A 167 -10.39 -9.63 11.33
N ASP A 168 -10.52 -10.18 12.53
CA ASP A 168 -9.52 -11.07 13.10
C ASP A 168 -9.50 -12.41 12.33
N LEU A 169 -10.65 -12.95 11.93
CA LEU A 169 -10.75 -14.14 11.05
C LEU A 169 -10.08 -13.94 9.69
N LEU A 170 -10.33 -12.79 9.03
CA LEU A 170 -9.69 -12.45 7.75
C LEU A 170 -8.16 -12.32 7.92
N ALA A 171 -7.71 -11.72 9.02
CA ALA A 171 -6.28 -11.60 9.32
C ALA A 171 -5.64 -12.99 9.58
N ASP A 172 -6.32 -13.87 10.32
CA ASP A 172 -5.86 -15.23 10.62
C ASP A 172 -5.79 -16.11 9.36
N ALA A 173 -6.72 -15.89 8.41
CA ALA A 173 -6.68 -16.52 7.08
C ALA A 173 -5.56 -15.97 6.18
N GLY A 174 -4.82 -14.94 6.63
CA GLY A 174 -3.77 -14.29 5.84
C GLY A 174 -4.31 -13.40 4.71
N ALA A 175 -5.61 -13.07 4.74
CA ALA A 175 -6.23 -12.21 3.74
C ALA A 175 -5.79 -10.76 3.93
N ALA A 176 -5.26 -10.14 2.88
CA ALA A 176 -4.98 -8.72 2.86
C ALA A 176 -6.29 -7.98 2.55
N VAL A 177 -6.83 -7.23 3.52
CA VAL A 177 -8.14 -6.58 3.41
C VAL A 177 -8.04 -5.10 3.80
N SER A 178 -8.64 -4.22 2.99
CA SER A 178 -8.82 -2.80 3.35
C SER A 178 -9.95 -2.66 4.36
N VAL A 179 -9.71 -2.02 5.49
CA VAL A 179 -10.70 -1.91 6.57
C VAL A 179 -11.26 -0.49 6.62
N VAL A 180 -12.56 -0.34 6.35
CA VAL A 180 -13.25 0.95 6.28
C VAL A 180 -14.23 1.10 7.43
N ASP A 181 -14.02 2.11 8.28
CA ASP A 181 -15.01 2.54 9.29
C ASP A 181 -16.13 3.33 8.59
N TYR A 182 -17.17 2.63 8.16
CA TYR A 182 -18.28 3.22 7.39
C TYR A 182 -19.04 4.31 8.15
N ARG A 183 -18.88 4.40 9.48
CA ARG A 183 -19.52 5.48 10.26
C ARG A 183 -18.79 6.81 10.11
N LYS A 184 -17.50 6.77 9.77
CA LYS A 184 -16.69 7.97 9.50
C LYS A 184 -16.58 8.26 8.01
N HIS A 185 -16.63 7.20 7.21
CA HIS A 185 -16.55 7.25 5.76
C HIS A 185 -17.74 6.46 5.20
N PRO A 186 -18.97 7.02 5.33
CA PRO A 186 -20.16 6.37 4.79
C PRO A 186 -20.05 6.27 3.28
N LEU A 187 -20.62 5.19 2.73
CA LEU A 187 -20.74 5.04 1.29
C LEU A 187 -21.78 6.03 0.78
N ASP A 188 -21.53 6.60 -0.38
CA ASP A 188 -22.56 7.34 -1.10
C ASP A 188 -23.57 6.39 -1.79
N ARG A 189 -24.61 6.97 -2.39
CA ARG A 189 -25.67 6.19 -3.03
C ARG A 189 -25.15 5.33 -4.19
N ASP A 190 -24.22 5.84 -4.99
CA ASP A 190 -23.72 5.11 -6.15
C ASP A 190 -22.81 3.96 -5.70
N GLU A 191 -21.99 4.18 -4.68
CA GLU A 191 -21.19 3.14 -4.01
C GLU A 191 -22.09 2.05 -3.38
N LEU A 192 -23.22 2.44 -2.79
CA LEU A 192 -24.20 1.50 -2.21
C LEU A 192 -24.92 0.68 -3.28
N VAL A 193 -25.29 1.28 -4.42
CA VAL A 193 -25.88 0.55 -5.55
C VAL A 193 -24.91 -0.51 -6.07
N VAL A 194 -23.63 -0.18 -6.19
CA VAL A 194 -22.59 -1.16 -6.56
C VAL A 194 -22.50 -2.26 -5.52
N LEU A 195 -22.38 -1.92 -4.22
CA LEU A 195 -22.28 -2.91 -3.15
C LEU A 195 -23.48 -3.86 -3.13
N LEU A 196 -24.70 -3.35 -3.35
CA LEU A 196 -25.92 -4.16 -3.40
C LEU A 196 -26.01 -5.06 -4.63
N GLY A 197 -25.44 -4.64 -5.77
CA GLY A 197 -25.34 -5.49 -6.96
C GLY A 197 -24.38 -6.66 -6.79
N GLU A 198 -23.43 -6.55 -5.86
CA GLU A 198 -22.46 -7.58 -5.52
C GLU A 198 -22.88 -8.41 -4.31
N LEU A 199 -23.94 -8.02 -3.60
CA LEU A 199 -24.35 -8.65 -2.35
C LEU A 199 -25.00 -10.02 -2.61
N ASP A 200 -24.44 -11.07 -2.00
CA ASP A 200 -24.99 -12.42 -2.06
C ASP A 200 -26.28 -12.57 -1.22
N ASP A 201 -26.47 -11.70 -0.23
CA ASP A 201 -27.66 -11.65 0.61
C ASP A 201 -28.76 -10.77 -0.01
N ASP A 202 -30.00 -10.92 0.45
CA ASP A 202 -31.11 -10.05 0.04
C ASP A 202 -30.77 -8.57 0.31
N PRO A 203 -31.06 -7.63 -0.62
CA PRO A 203 -30.78 -6.20 -0.44
C PRO A 203 -31.30 -5.63 0.89
N ALA A 204 -32.50 -6.04 1.32
CA ALA A 204 -33.09 -5.55 2.57
C ALA A 204 -32.37 -6.10 3.81
N ALA A 205 -31.58 -7.17 3.68
CA ALA A 205 -30.73 -7.69 4.77
C ALA A 205 -29.58 -6.72 5.11
N LEU A 206 -29.18 -5.85 4.17
CA LEU A 206 -28.19 -4.81 4.43
C LEU A 206 -28.73 -3.72 5.37
N VAL A 207 -30.06 -3.64 5.59
CA VAL A 207 -30.68 -2.68 6.50
C VAL A 207 -30.83 -3.28 7.90
N ARG A 208 -30.18 -2.66 8.88
CA ARG A 208 -30.16 -3.06 10.29
C ARG A 208 -31.43 -2.58 11.00
N LYS A 209 -32.24 -3.54 11.45
CA LYS A 209 -33.52 -3.31 12.14
C LYS A 209 -33.36 -3.15 13.66
N ASP A 210 -32.66 -2.10 14.10
CA ASP A 210 -32.44 -1.82 15.54
C ASP A 210 -33.38 -0.74 16.10
N ALA A 211 -33.09 -0.21 17.29
CA ALA A 211 -33.88 0.87 17.89
C ALA A 211 -33.92 2.12 17.00
N ARG A 212 -32.83 2.47 16.30
CA ARG A 212 -32.79 3.63 15.40
C ARG A 212 -33.73 3.47 14.22
N PHE A 213 -33.81 2.26 13.67
CA PHE A 213 -34.76 1.96 12.60
C PHE A 213 -36.21 2.26 13.04
N ARG A 214 -36.57 1.89 14.28
CA ARG A 214 -37.91 2.18 14.84
C ARG A 214 -38.12 3.66 15.15
N ASP A 215 -37.11 4.33 15.68
CA ASP A 215 -37.19 5.77 16.01
C ASP A 215 -37.41 6.65 14.77
N LEU A 216 -36.94 6.18 13.61
CA LEU A 216 -37.14 6.84 12.31
C LEU A 216 -38.54 6.58 11.72
N GLY A 217 -39.34 5.71 12.32
CA GLY A 217 -40.70 5.40 11.86
C GLY A 217 -40.75 4.74 10.47
N LEU A 218 -39.67 4.09 10.06
CA LEU A 218 -39.55 3.45 8.74
C LEU A 218 -40.37 2.15 8.67
N ASP A 219 -41.08 1.94 7.57
CA ASP A 219 -41.75 0.66 7.29
C ASP A 219 -40.79 -0.25 6.50
N ALA A 220 -40.83 -1.55 6.79
CA ALA A 220 -40.11 -2.55 6.00
C ALA A 220 -40.59 -2.62 4.53
N ALA A 221 -41.80 -2.13 4.24
CA ALA A 221 -42.31 -1.99 2.89
C ALA A 221 -41.61 -0.91 2.05
N ASP A 222 -40.94 0.05 2.69
CA ASP A 222 -40.40 1.25 2.01
C ASP A 222 -39.09 0.98 1.25
N TYR A 223 -38.40 -0.15 1.49
CA TYR A 223 -37.10 -0.47 0.89
C TYR A 223 -37.02 -1.89 0.31
N THR A 224 -38.00 -2.23 -0.54
CA THR A 224 -38.10 -3.56 -1.16
C THR A 224 -37.21 -3.76 -2.39
N THR A 225 -36.51 -2.72 -2.85
CA THR A 225 -35.61 -2.78 -4.02
C THR A 225 -34.19 -2.34 -3.65
N PRO A 226 -33.15 -2.80 -4.37
CA PRO A 226 -31.78 -2.32 -4.17
C PRO A 226 -31.67 -0.79 -4.21
N ASP A 227 -32.39 -0.15 -5.12
CA ASP A 227 -32.37 1.31 -5.28
C ASP A 227 -32.95 2.05 -4.07
N ALA A 228 -34.05 1.52 -3.51
CA ALA A 228 -34.65 2.05 -2.30
C ALA A 228 -33.77 1.81 -1.06
N VAL A 229 -33.12 0.64 -0.97
CA VAL A 229 -32.13 0.36 0.08
C VAL A 229 -30.94 1.30 -0.01
N ALA A 230 -30.38 1.52 -1.20
CA ALA A 230 -29.26 2.43 -1.40
C ALA A 230 -29.61 3.87 -0.99
N THR A 231 -30.81 4.32 -1.37
CA THR A 231 -31.29 5.66 -0.99
C THR A 231 -31.44 5.78 0.53
N LEU A 232 -32.06 4.79 1.18
CA LEU A 232 -32.23 4.77 2.63
C LEU A 232 -30.87 4.79 3.37
N LEU A 233 -29.92 3.98 2.92
CA LEU A 233 -28.61 3.86 3.58
C LEU A 233 -27.69 5.07 3.31
N ALA A 234 -27.87 5.77 2.18
CA ALA A 234 -27.18 7.03 1.93
C ALA A 234 -27.67 8.14 2.88
N GLU A 235 -28.97 8.17 3.18
CA GLU A 235 -29.57 9.12 4.13
C GLU A 235 -29.29 8.75 5.58
N HIS A 236 -29.28 7.45 5.89
CA HIS A 236 -29.09 6.92 7.25
C HIS A 236 -27.99 5.85 7.31
N PRO A 237 -26.70 6.21 7.17
CA PRO A 237 -25.60 5.24 7.12
C PRO A 237 -25.51 4.35 8.36
N GLU A 238 -25.94 4.81 9.53
CA GLU A 238 -25.97 4.03 10.77
C GLU A 238 -26.89 2.79 10.72
N LEU A 239 -27.81 2.76 9.76
CA LEU A 239 -28.67 1.62 9.48
C LEU A 239 -27.98 0.56 8.65
N MET A 240 -26.81 0.80 8.05
CA MET A 240 -26.11 -0.24 7.32
C MET A 240 -25.69 -1.37 8.27
N GLU A 241 -25.98 -2.60 7.87
CA GLU A 241 -25.60 -3.80 8.57
C GLU A 241 -24.08 -3.98 8.55
N ARG A 242 -23.56 -4.70 9.55
CA ARG A 242 -22.12 -4.85 9.74
C ARG A 242 -21.76 -6.17 10.44
N PRO A 243 -20.55 -6.69 10.18
CA PRO A 243 -19.60 -6.28 9.13
C PRO A 243 -20.09 -6.68 7.72
N VAL A 244 -19.62 -6.00 6.68
CA VAL A 244 -19.82 -6.38 5.27
C VAL A 244 -18.45 -6.56 4.65
N PHE A 245 -18.19 -7.74 4.11
CA PHE A 245 -16.95 -8.03 3.40
C PHE A 245 -17.25 -8.09 1.90
N ARG A 246 -16.53 -7.29 1.11
CA ARG A 246 -16.61 -7.20 -0.34
C ARG A 246 -15.27 -7.65 -0.90
N THR A 247 -15.25 -8.51 -1.92
CA THR A 247 -14.05 -8.92 -2.65
C THR A 247 -14.43 -9.59 -3.98
N GLY A 248 -13.62 -9.42 -5.03
CA GLY A 248 -13.82 -10.11 -6.31
C GLY A 248 -15.18 -9.87 -6.98
N GLY A 249 -15.79 -8.70 -6.76
CA GLY A 249 -17.15 -8.37 -7.26
C GLY A 249 -18.28 -9.09 -6.54
N ARG A 250 -18.03 -9.62 -5.33
CA ARG A 250 -19.03 -10.22 -4.44
C ARG A 250 -18.96 -9.58 -3.06
N ALA A 251 -20.07 -9.59 -2.34
CA ALA A 251 -20.15 -9.09 -0.97
C ALA A 251 -21.04 -9.98 -0.09
N VAL A 252 -20.69 -10.08 1.19
CA VAL A 252 -21.43 -10.86 2.18
C VAL A 252 -21.58 -10.11 3.50
N ILE A 253 -22.74 -10.25 4.14
CA ILE A 253 -22.94 -9.77 5.50
C ILE A 253 -22.34 -10.80 6.47
N GLY A 254 -21.32 -10.39 7.22
CA GLY A 254 -20.59 -11.22 8.20
C GLY A 254 -21.38 -11.47 9.49
N ARG A 255 -22.58 -12.04 9.35
CA ARG A 255 -23.46 -12.46 10.44
C ARG A 255 -23.94 -13.90 10.18
N PRO A 256 -23.27 -14.91 10.78
CA PRO A 256 -22.19 -14.80 11.77
C PRO A 256 -20.83 -14.37 11.13
N PRO A 257 -19.85 -13.89 11.93
CA PRO A 257 -18.58 -13.33 11.42
C PRO A 257 -17.82 -14.24 10.46
N GLU A 258 -17.96 -15.56 10.59
CA GLU A 258 -17.30 -16.59 9.80
C GLU A 258 -17.69 -16.55 8.33
N ARG A 259 -18.85 -15.97 7.98
CA ARG A 259 -19.31 -15.83 6.60
C ARG A 259 -18.35 -15.04 5.70
N VAL A 260 -17.50 -14.19 6.29
CA VAL A 260 -16.49 -13.47 5.50
C VAL A 260 -15.45 -14.40 4.86
N LEU A 261 -15.28 -15.61 5.41
CA LEU A 261 -14.38 -16.63 4.87
C LEU A 261 -14.98 -17.33 3.64
N ASP A 262 -16.30 -17.23 3.41
CA ASP A 262 -16.97 -17.83 2.25
C ASP A 262 -16.56 -17.17 0.92
N LEU A 263 -15.91 -15.99 0.99
CA LEU A 263 -15.43 -15.21 -0.14
C LEU A 263 -13.91 -15.27 -0.35
N LEU A 264 -13.18 -16.06 0.45
CA LEU A 264 -11.72 -16.25 0.32
C LEU A 264 -11.35 -17.41 -0.60
#